data_AF-A0A350PIS0-F1
#
_entry.id   AF-A0A350PIS0-F1
#
_cell.length_a   1.000
_cell.length_b   1.000
_cell.length_c   1.000
_cell.angle_alpha   90.00
_cell.angle_beta   90.00
_cell.angle_gamma   90.00
#
_symmetry.space_group_name_H-M   'P 1'
#
loop_
_entity.id
_entity.type
_entity.pdbx_description
1 polymer ?
#
loop_
_entity_poly.entity_id
_entity_poly.type
_entity_poly.pdbx_seq_one_letter_code
_entity_poly.pdbx_strand_id
1 'polypeptide(L)'
;MSRYDSAKKAINDNEFYEELLEDRNVKKIEQYRTPIHPTLTNAVRSRYTSLRHVWTTGDSLWKLATKYYGDPKLWWVLAWYNEKPTESHFKVGVIVYIPTPVEEVISFFHFGA
;
A
#
# COMPACT_ATOMS: atom_id res chain seq x y z
N MET A 1 -0.66 4.31 16.51
CA MET A 1 0.43 4.42 15.53
C MET A 1 -0.13 5.06 14.26
N SER A 2 0.51 6.12 13.77
CA SER A 2 0.06 6.87 12.60
C SER A 2 0.59 6.22 11.31
N ARG A 3 -0.24 6.18 10.25
CA ARG A 3 0.13 5.65 8.92
C ARG A 3 1.35 6.35 8.29
N TYR A 4 1.75 7.50 8.82
CA TYR A 4 2.77 8.38 8.24
C TYR A 4 4.07 8.47 9.05
N ASP A 5 4.25 7.67 10.10
CA ASP A 5 5.42 7.81 11.00
C ASP A 5 6.77 7.56 10.31
N SER A 6 6.79 6.83 9.18
CA SER A 6 8.01 6.51 8.41
C SER A 6 8.27 7.43 7.21
N ALA A 7 7.52 8.52 7.03
CA ALA A 7 7.63 9.37 5.85
C ALA A 7 8.97 10.14 5.83
N LYS A 8 9.86 9.81 4.88
CA LYS A 8 11.15 10.51 4.70
C LYS A 8 10.92 11.96 4.31
N LYS A 9 11.68 12.88 4.92
CA LYS A 9 11.70 14.28 4.53
C LYS A 9 12.76 14.53 3.45
N ALA A 10 12.49 15.46 2.55
CA ALA A 10 13.43 16.00 1.57
C ALA A 10 13.53 17.50 1.74
N ILE A 11 14.68 18.06 1.38
CA ILE A 11 14.85 19.49 1.17
C ILE A 11 14.80 19.72 -0.33
N ASN A 12 14.09 20.77 -0.75
CA ASN A 12 14.12 21.23 -2.13
C ASN A 12 15.39 22.06 -2.33
N ASP A 13 16.48 21.39 -2.72
CA ASP A 13 17.83 21.93 -2.90
C ASP A 13 18.25 22.06 -4.37
N ASN A 14 17.34 21.77 -5.30
CA ASN A 14 17.58 21.89 -6.73
C ASN A 14 17.46 23.35 -7.18
N GLU A 15 18.36 23.78 -8.09
CA GLU A 15 18.42 25.11 -8.71
C GLU A 15 17.07 25.58 -9.27
N PHE A 16 16.25 24.66 -9.77
CA PHE A 16 14.88 24.95 -10.25
C PHE A 16 13.99 25.64 -9.19
N TYR A 17 14.27 25.49 -7.90
CA TYR A 17 13.46 26.06 -6.83
C TYR A 17 13.98 27.40 -6.30
N GLU A 18 15.11 27.93 -6.79
CA GLU A 18 15.72 29.16 -6.27
C GLU A 18 14.79 30.37 -6.37
N GLU A 19 14.22 30.63 -7.55
CA GLU A 19 13.26 31.73 -7.77
C GLU A 19 12.07 31.65 -6.80
N LEU A 20 11.52 30.44 -6.61
CA LEU A 20 10.38 30.21 -5.71
C LEU A 20 10.75 30.41 -4.23
N LEU A 21 11.98 30.11 -3.84
CA LEU A 21 12.48 30.30 -2.46
C LEU A 21 12.72 31.79 -2.17
N GLU A 22 13.26 32.53 -3.13
CA GLU A 22 13.45 33.99 -3.07
C GLU A 22 12.13 34.73 -2.96
N ASP A 23 11.16 34.43 -3.84
CA ASP A 23 9.81 35.01 -3.82
C ASP A 23 9.09 34.80 -2.50
N ARG A 24 9.32 33.63 -1.88
CA ARG A 24 8.71 33.25 -0.60
C ARG A 24 9.52 33.71 0.61
N ASN A 25 10.68 34.34 0.40
CA ASN A 25 11.61 34.78 1.43
C ASN A 25 11.97 33.65 2.44
N VAL A 26 12.21 32.45 1.92
CA VAL A 26 12.59 31.27 2.72
C VAL A 26 13.88 30.64 2.20
N LYS A 27 14.77 30.24 3.12
CA LYS A 27 16.08 29.66 2.74
C LYS A 27 15.99 28.22 2.22
N LYS A 28 14.99 27.47 2.66
CA LYS A 28 14.77 26.08 2.29
C LYS A 28 13.32 25.69 2.56
N ILE A 29 12.81 24.77 1.76
CA ILE A 29 11.51 24.13 1.99
C ILE A 29 11.76 22.65 2.26
N GLU A 30 11.34 22.18 3.43
CA GLU A 30 11.33 20.77 3.78
C GLU A 30 9.95 20.19 3.46
N GLN A 31 9.93 19.09 2.71
CA GLN A 31 8.71 18.38 2.32
C GLN A 31 8.80 16.89 2.62
N TYR A 32 7.65 16.25 2.86
CA TYR A 32 7.60 14.79 2.93
C TYR A 32 7.69 14.21 1.53
N ARG A 33 8.56 13.21 1.35
CA ARG A 33 8.64 12.45 0.09
C ARG A 33 7.43 11.52 -0.01
N THR A 34 6.94 11.36 -1.23
CA THR A 34 5.97 10.32 -1.54
C THR A 34 6.58 8.96 -1.22
N PRO A 35 5.97 8.15 -0.33
CA PRO A 35 6.45 6.80 -0.06
C PRO A 35 6.44 5.96 -1.32
N ILE A 36 7.51 5.18 -1.54
CA ILE A 36 7.56 4.22 -2.64
C ILE A 36 6.69 3.03 -2.25
N HIS A 37 5.64 2.79 -3.04
CA HIS A 37 4.80 1.63 -2.84
C HIS A 37 5.53 0.38 -3.38
N PRO A 38 5.76 -0.66 -2.56
CA PRO A 38 6.47 -1.84 -3.05
C PRO A 38 5.62 -2.59 -4.08
N THR A 39 6.27 -2.99 -5.17
CA THR A 39 5.65 -3.75 -6.25
C THR A 39 5.66 -5.24 -5.93
N LEU A 40 4.54 -5.92 -6.20
CA LEU A 40 4.43 -7.36 -6.01
C LEU A 40 5.14 -8.12 -7.14
N THR A 41 6.44 -8.33 -7.01
CA THR A 41 7.19 -9.18 -7.95
C THR A 41 6.92 -10.66 -7.70
N ASN A 42 7.19 -11.52 -8.68
CA ASN A 42 7.03 -12.97 -8.53
C ASN A 42 7.84 -13.54 -7.34
N ALA A 43 9.04 -13.00 -7.10
CA ALA A 43 9.90 -13.39 -5.98
C ALA A 43 9.37 -12.94 -4.61
N VAL A 44 8.55 -11.89 -4.55
CA VAL A 44 7.83 -11.48 -3.33
C VAL A 44 6.59 -12.33 -3.15
N ARG A 45 5.81 -12.55 -4.22
CA ARG A 45 4.60 -13.36 -4.19
C ARG A 45 4.89 -14.80 -3.72
N SER A 46 6.02 -15.39 -4.14
CA SER A 46 6.43 -16.75 -3.76
C SER A 46 6.79 -16.93 -2.29
N ARG A 47 6.93 -15.84 -1.52
CA ARG A 47 7.22 -15.90 -0.08
C ARG A 47 5.99 -16.24 0.76
N TYR A 48 4.80 -16.04 0.20
CA TYR A 48 3.54 -16.16 0.91
C TYR A 48 2.71 -17.32 0.35
N THR A 49 2.01 -18.01 1.24
CA THR A 49 0.92 -18.90 0.83
C THR A 49 -0.32 -18.06 0.56
N SER A 50 -1.20 -18.51 -0.35
CA SER A 50 -2.48 -17.83 -0.58
C SER A 50 -3.66 -18.79 -0.60
N LEU A 51 -4.74 -18.38 0.07
CA LEU A 51 -6.03 -19.03 -0.04
C LEU A 51 -6.78 -18.49 -1.25
N ARG A 52 -7.60 -19.33 -1.88
CA ARG A 52 -8.43 -18.95 -3.03
C ARG A 52 -9.86 -18.70 -2.56
N HIS A 53 -10.37 -17.51 -2.79
CA HIS A 53 -11.78 -17.17 -2.58
C HIS A 53 -12.42 -16.78 -3.91
N VAL A 54 -13.61 -17.29 -4.19
CA VAL A 54 -14.36 -16.90 -5.40
C VAL A 54 -15.14 -15.64 -5.09
N TRP A 55 -14.90 -14.57 -5.84
CA TRP A 55 -15.60 -13.30 -5.69
C TRP A 55 -17.07 -13.43 -6.06
N THR A 56 -17.96 -13.06 -5.17
CA THR A 56 -19.42 -13.17 -5.32
C THR A 56 -20.12 -11.83 -5.13
N THR A 57 -21.40 -11.77 -5.51
CA THR A 57 -22.21 -10.57 -5.29
C THR A 57 -22.29 -10.24 -3.81
N GLY A 58 -21.94 -9.01 -3.44
CA GLY A 58 -21.94 -8.55 -2.05
C GLY A 58 -20.62 -8.79 -1.31
N ASP A 59 -19.63 -9.44 -1.94
CA ASP A 59 -18.26 -9.43 -1.46
C ASP A 59 -17.69 -8.01 -1.51
N SER A 60 -16.86 -7.71 -0.52
CA SER A 60 -16.14 -6.46 -0.40
C SER A 60 -14.78 -6.77 0.21
N LEU A 61 -13.75 -5.99 -0.14
CA LEU A 61 -12.41 -6.22 0.39
C LEU A 61 -12.41 -6.05 1.91
N TRP A 62 -13.25 -5.15 2.41
CA TRP A 62 -13.51 -4.96 3.84
C TRP A 62 -14.04 -6.24 4.51
N LYS A 63 -15.06 -6.88 3.93
CA LYS A 63 -15.64 -8.12 4.46
C LYS A 63 -14.67 -9.29 4.41
N LEU A 64 -13.92 -9.43 3.31
CA LEU A 64 -12.90 -10.47 3.19
C LEU A 64 -11.79 -10.26 4.22
N ALA A 65 -11.31 -9.03 4.41
CA ALA A 65 -10.29 -8.74 5.42
C ALA A 65 -10.79 -9.04 6.83
N THR A 66 -12.02 -8.66 7.19
CA THR A 66 -12.62 -9.06 8.47
C THR A 66 -12.67 -10.58 8.62
N LYS A 67 -13.07 -11.30 7.57
CA LYS A 67 -13.24 -12.75 7.60
C LYS A 67 -11.91 -13.51 7.73
N TYR A 68 -10.89 -13.10 6.97
CA TYR A 68 -9.62 -13.85 6.87
C TYR A 68 -8.52 -13.31 7.78
N TYR A 69 -8.55 -12.02 8.11
CA TYR A 69 -7.52 -11.38 8.94
C TYR A 69 -8.04 -10.91 10.29
N GLY A 70 -9.36 -10.91 10.51
CA GLY A 70 -9.96 -10.38 11.73
C GLY A 70 -9.95 -8.84 11.83
N ASP A 71 -9.24 -8.15 10.95
CA ASP A 71 -9.20 -6.68 10.89
C ASP A 71 -9.61 -6.16 9.49
N PRO A 72 -10.78 -5.51 9.36
CA PRO A 72 -11.20 -4.92 8.09
C PRO A 72 -10.25 -3.85 7.55
N LYS A 73 -9.45 -3.19 8.41
CA LYS A 73 -8.50 -2.15 7.98
C LYS A 73 -7.39 -2.72 7.11
N LEU A 74 -7.22 -4.04 7.07
CA LEU A 74 -6.26 -4.75 6.22
C LEU A 74 -6.79 -5.05 4.81
N TRP A 75 -7.94 -4.49 4.41
CA TRP A 75 -8.50 -4.65 3.06
C TRP A 75 -7.49 -4.28 1.94
N TRP A 76 -6.61 -3.32 2.19
CA TRP A 76 -5.59 -2.88 1.24
C TRP A 76 -4.54 -3.96 0.96
N VAL A 77 -4.32 -4.91 1.88
CA VAL A 77 -3.42 -6.06 1.67
C VAL A 77 -3.97 -6.95 0.56
N LEU A 78 -5.28 -7.22 0.59
CA LEU A 78 -5.97 -7.97 -0.46
C LEU A 78 -5.91 -7.22 -1.80
N ALA A 79 -6.16 -5.91 -1.77
CA ALA A 79 -6.09 -5.06 -2.95
C ALA A 79 -4.69 -5.10 -3.60
N TRP A 80 -3.65 -4.96 -2.79
CA TRP A 80 -2.26 -5.02 -3.24
C TRP A 80 -1.88 -6.40 -3.78
N TYR A 81 -2.20 -7.47 -3.05
CA TYR A 81 -1.77 -8.82 -3.43
C TYR A 81 -2.40 -9.30 -4.74
N ASN A 82 -3.62 -8.83 -5.04
CA ASN A 82 -4.36 -9.13 -6.25
C ASN A 82 -4.17 -8.09 -7.37
N GLU A 83 -3.32 -7.08 -7.16
CA GLU A 83 -3.05 -5.99 -8.11
C GLU A 83 -4.35 -5.30 -8.57
N LYS A 84 -5.30 -5.14 -7.64
CA LYS A 84 -6.65 -4.61 -7.86
C LYS A 84 -6.99 -3.60 -6.76
N PRO A 85 -6.86 -2.29 -7.02
CA PRO A 85 -6.89 -1.28 -5.96
C PRO A 85 -8.27 -1.09 -5.34
N THR A 86 -9.35 -1.42 -6.05
CA THR A 86 -10.72 -1.27 -5.55
C THR A 86 -11.59 -2.46 -5.93
N GLU A 87 -12.69 -2.62 -5.22
CA GLU A 87 -13.69 -3.68 -5.42
C GLU A 87 -14.26 -3.71 -6.84
N SER A 88 -14.39 -2.56 -7.49
CA SER A 88 -14.89 -2.45 -8.88
C SER A 88 -13.98 -3.15 -9.90
N HIS A 89 -12.74 -3.48 -9.55
CA HIS A 89 -11.82 -4.23 -10.41
C HIS A 89 -12.04 -5.75 -10.35
N PHE A 90 -12.87 -6.22 -9.42
CA PHE A 90 -13.23 -7.62 -9.27
C PHE A 90 -14.56 -7.88 -9.97
N LYS A 91 -14.57 -8.88 -10.86
CA LYS A 91 -15.80 -9.37 -11.49
C LYS A 91 -16.30 -10.55 -10.69
N VAL A 92 -17.62 -10.72 -10.61
CA VAL A 92 -18.21 -11.92 -10.00
C VAL A 92 -17.68 -13.18 -10.70
N GLY A 93 -17.30 -14.18 -9.92
CA GLY A 93 -16.73 -15.45 -10.36
C GLY A 93 -15.20 -15.47 -10.45
N VAL A 94 -14.49 -14.35 -10.29
CA VAL A 94 -13.02 -14.35 -10.31
C VAL A 94 -12.44 -14.88 -9.00
N ILE A 95 -11.23 -15.42 -9.07
CA ILE A 95 -10.49 -15.86 -7.89
C ILE A 95 -9.76 -14.67 -7.29
N VAL A 96 -9.96 -14.47 -5.99
CA VAL A 96 -9.20 -13.56 -5.14
C VAL A 96 -8.24 -14.40 -4.31
N TYR A 97 -6.97 -14.04 -4.37
CA TYR A 97 -5.92 -14.64 -3.58
C TYR A 97 -5.78 -13.90 -2.26
N ILE A 98 -5.92 -14.61 -1.15
CA ILE A 98 -5.80 -14.07 0.20
C ILE A 98 -4.45 -14.52 0.75
N PRO A 99 -3.44 -13.64 0.81
CA PRO A 99 -2.13 -14.03 1.31
C PRO A 99 -2.16 -14.29 2.82
N THR A 100 -1.44 -15.32 3.25
CA THR A 100 -1.29 -15.76 4.63
C THR A 100 0.14 -16.24 4.89
N PRO A 101 0.73 -15.96 6.08
CA PRO A 101 0.17 -15.17 7.18
C PRO A 101 0.21 -13.66 6.89
N VAL A 102 -0.81 -12.92 7.36
CA VAL A 102 -0.97 -11.49 7.02
C VAL A 102 0.10 -10.62 7.69
N GLU A 103 0.62 -11.07 8.82
CA GLU A 103 1.67 -10.41 9.60
C GLU A 103 2.99 -10.32 8.81
N GLU A 104 3.34 -11.37 8.07
CA GLU A 104 4.53 -11.38 7.21
C GLU A 104 4.35 -10.51 5.96
N VAL A 105 3.12 -10.37 5.48
CA VAL A 105 2.81 -9.45 4.38
C VAL A 105 2.95 -8.01 4.87
N ILE A 106 2.41 -7.70 6.05
CA ILE A 106 2.51 -6.37 6.66
C ILE A 106 3.98 -6.02 6.94
N SER A 107 4.76 -6.96 7.48
CA SER A 107 6.17 -6.71 7.80
C SER A 107 6.97 -6.29 6.57
N PHE A 108 6.69 -6.86 5.39
CA PHE A 108 7.31 -6.46 4.13
C PHE A 108 7.15 -4.97 3.80
N PHE A 109 6.06 -4.32 4.20
CA PHE A 109 5.88 -2.87 4.04
C PHE A 109 6.63 -2.04 5.08
N HIS A 110 6.99 -2.63 6.21
CA HIS A 110 7.70 -1.95 7.30
C HIS A 110 9.22 -2.01 7.13
N PHE A 111 9.76 -3.00 6.40
CA PHE A 111 11.20 -3.17 6.14
C PHE A 111 11.78 -2.22 5.07
N GLY A 112 11.03 -1.18 4.67
CA GLY A 112 11.43 -0.21 3.64
C GLY A 112 11.62 1.23 4.11
N ALA A 113 11.75 1.47 5.42
CA ALA A 113 12.09 2.78 5.99
C ALA A 113 13.60 3.02 5.95
#